data_AF-A0A397VY42-F1
#
_entry.id   AF-A0A397VY42-F1
#
_cell.length_a   1.000
_cell.length_b   1.000
_cell.length_c   1.000
_cell.angle_alpha   90.00
_cell.angle_beta   90.00
_cell.angle_gamma   90.00
#
_symmetry.space_group_name_H-M   'P 1'
#
loop_
_entity.id
_entity.type
_entity.pdbx_description
1 polymer ?
#
loop_
_entity_poly.entity_id
_entity_poly.type
_entity_poly.pdbx_seq_one_letter_code
_entity_poly.pdbx_strand_id
1 'polypeptide(L)'
;MVNANEWLNEKIPMNQRAQATDLRIYKHCYNGHNTYAISCNSCNNRNNTLKLPQYQFYSTLLEGELDLNDFINLQCLYITQQQKLTSLKIDKCNKLTNLQINDTPVSILSKQLVTERDRSKDQVEKLTNIIRNVKGFSLSDIKLATKKMEEENLEYQIINIKNKLTEDGQLWLETLLEAQQEVLQNDNAFARKQLEKIKKRLSNELTAENIQELLGKIVEINELEVQLNNLKIQENQQH
;
A
#
# COMPACT_ATOMS: atom_id res chain seq x y z
N MET A 1 -14.22 -6.46 28.52
CA MET A 1 -13.63 -6.29 27.17
C MET A 1 -14.63 -6.87 26.19
N VAL A 2 -14.63 -6.41 24.94
CA VAL A 2 -15.58 -6.85 23.93
C VAL A 2 -14.81 -7.21 22.66
N ASN A 3 -15.20 -8.30 21.99
CA ASN A 3 -14.65 -8.65 20.69
C ASN A 3 -14.86 -7.48 19.71
N ALA A 4 -13.78 -7.05 19.05
CA ALA A 4 -13.80 -5.84 18.24
C ALA A 4 -14.75 -5.93 17.03
N ASN A 5 -14.78 -7.08 16.34
CA ASN A 5 -15.67 -7.29 15.20
C ASN A 5 -17.14 -7.43 15.60
N GLU A 6 -17.44 -8.15 16.68
CA GLU A 6 -18.82 -8.24 17.21
C GLU A 6 -19.36 -6.86 17.60
N TRP A 7 -18.54 -6.08 18.32
CA TRP A 7 -18.88 -4.72 18.70
C TRP A 7 -19.08 -3.82 17.47
N LEU A 8 -18.21 -3.93 16.46
CA LEU A 8 -18.32 -3.16 15.22
C LEU A 8 -19.61 -3.50 14.46
N ASN A 9 -20.02 -4.78 14.43
CA ASN A 9 -21.27 -5.24 13.83
C ASN A 9 -22.49 -4.69 14.57
N GLU A 10 -22.43 -4.62 15.89
CA GLU A 10 -23.50 -4.06 16.72
C GLU A 10 -23.63 -2.55 16.56
N LYS A 11 -22.50 -1.82 16.48
CA LYS A 11 -22.50 -0.35 16.48
C LYS A 11 -22.65 0.28 15.10
N ILE A 12 -22.12 -0.35 14.06
CA ILE A 12 -22.16 0.17 12.70
C ILE A 12 -22.69 -0.92 11.75
N PRO A 13 -23.97 -0.83 11.36
CA PRO A 13 -24.56 -1.73 10.37
C PRO A 13 -23.74 -1.78 9.08
N MET A 14 -23.61 -2.97 8.50
CA MET A 14 -22.73 -3.22 7.36
C MET A 14 -23.00 -2.30 6.16
N ASN A 15 -24.28 -1.97 5.91
CA ASN A 15 -24.70 -1.07 4.83
C ASN A 15 -24.30 0.41 5.04
N GLN A 16 -23.85 0.80 6.24
CA GLN A 16 -23.38 2.17 6.53
C GLN A 16 -21.86 2.30 6.48
N ARG A 17 -21.12 1.18 6.63
CA ARG A 17 -19.65 1.18 6.73
C ARG A 17 -18.96 1.79 5.53
N ALA A 18 -19.45 1.47 4.33
CA ALA A 18 -18.90 2.00 3.10
C ALA A 18 -19.01 3.52 3.00
N GLN A 19 -19.94 4.16 3.72
CA GLN A 19 -20.10 5.61 3.69
C GLN A 19 -19.20 6.32 4.72
N ALA A 20 -18.75 5.60 5.74
CA ALA A 20 -18.01 6.16 6.87
C ALA A 20 -16.67 6.76 6.40
N THR A 21 -16.40 7.99 6.82
CA THR A 21 -15.14 8.69 6.48
C THR A 21 -14.24 8.91 7.68
N ASP A 22 -14.79 8.89 8.90
CA ASP A 22 -14.04 9.07 10.14
C ASP A 22 -14.52 8.05 11.18
N LEU A 23 -13.60 7.29 11.77
CA LEU A 23 -13.85 6.35 12.86
C LEU A 23 -12.90 6.64 14.01
N ARG A 24 -13.48 6.94 15.17
CA ARG A 24 -12.73 7.24 16.39
C ARG A 24 -13.19 6.40 17.55
N ILE A 25 -12.26 5.65 18.14
CA ILE A 25 -12.50 4.73 19.24
C ILE A 25 -11.63 5.17 20.43
N TYR A 26 -12.30 5.66 21.47
CA TYR A 26 -11.69 6.16 22.69
C TYR A 26 -12.07 5.30 23.89
N LYS A 27 -11.14 5.08 24.81
CA LYS A 27 -11.43 4.43 26.09
C LYS A 27 -12.17 5.35 27.07
N HIS A 28 -11.91 6.65 27.03
CA HIS A 28 -12.55 7.63 27.93
C HIS A 28 -13.05 8.83 27.13
N CYS A 29 -14.15 9.40 27.60
CA CYS A 29 -14.63 10.70 27.10
C CYS A 29 -13.64 11.81 27.49
N TYR A 30 -13.58 12.92 26.75
CA TYR A 30 -12.63 14.03 27.05
C TYR A 30 -12.75 14.56 28.49
N ASN A 31 -13.94 14.45 29.07
CA ASN A 31 -14.22 14.83 30.47
C ASN A 31 -13.92 13.71 31.48
N GLY A 32 -13.13 12.69 31.11
CA GLY A 32 -12.72 11.61 32.00
C GLY A 32 -13.78 10.54 32.28
N HIS A 33 -14.90 10.53 31.55
CA HIS A 33 -15.94 9.53 31.79
C HIS A 33 -15.52 8.13 31.32
N ASN A 34 -15.67 7.16 32.24
CA ASN A 34 -15.41 5.75 32.00
C ASN A 34 -16.62 5.00 31.42
N THR A 35 -17.79 5.61 31.47
CA THR A 35 -19.04 5.13 30.89
C THR A 35 -19.71 6.25 30.11
N TYR A 36 -20.59 5.91 29.17
CA TYR A 36 -21.38 6.89 28.43
C TYR A 36 -22.25 7.71 29.38
N ALA A 37 -22.10 9.04 29.34
CA ALA A 37 -22.88 9.98 30.15
C ALA A 37 -23.73 10.86 29.23
N ILE A 38 -25.06 10.72 29.30
CA ILE A 38 -26.03 11.48 28.50
C ILE A 38 -25.87 13.00 28.71
N SER A 39 -25.53 13.41 29.94
CA SER A 39 -25.31 14.81 30.32
C SER A 39 -23.98 15.39 29.82
N CYS A 40 -23.09 14.57 29.27
CA CYS A 40 -21.81 15.05 28.79
C CYS A 40 -21.91 15.42 27.31
N ASN A 41 -21.74 16.70 26.99
CA ASN A 41 -21.72 17.19 25.61
C ASN A 41 -20.72 16.43 24.74
N SER A 42 -19.53 16.10 25.28
CA SER A 42 -18.51 15.34 24.55
C SER A 42 -18.92 13.89 24.28
N CYS A 43 -19.65 13.25 25.21
CA CYS A 43 -20.06 11.85 25.01
C CYS A 43 -21.35 11.76 24.17
N ASN A 44 -22.23 12.76 24.27
CA ASN A 44 -23.52 12.85 23.59
C ASN A 44 -23.43 13.59 22.24
N ASN A 45 -22.22 13.87 21.74
CA ASN A 45 -22.00 14.59 20.48
C ASN A 45 -22.29 13.72 19.24
N ARG A 46 -23.32 12.86 19.30
CA ARG A 46 -23.71 11.93 18.24
C ARG A 46 -24.13 12.61 16.93
N ASN A 47 -24.33 13.94 16.89
CA ASN A 47 -25.00 14.59 15.76
C ASN A 47 -24.49 15.97 15.33
N ASN A 48 -23.35 16.48 15.83
CA ASN A 48 -22.86 17.79 15.39
C ASN A 48 -21.70 17.65 14.40
N THR A 49 -22.02 17.51 13.10
CA THR A 49 -21.53 18.36 12.00
C THR A 49 -21.85 17.78 10.61
N LEU A 50 -22.93 18.29 10.01
CA LEU A 50 -23.12 18.76 8.63
C LEU A 50 -22.40 18.21 7.37
N LYS A 51 -21.50 17.22 7.38
CA LYS A 51 -21.05 16.52 6.15
C LYS A 51 -20.25 15.24 6.45
N LEU A 52 -20.81 14.10 6.00
CA LEU A 52 -20.30 12.72 5.99
C LEU A 52 -20.47 11.93 7.31
N PRO A 53 -20.69 10.60 7.25
CA PRO A 53 -20.89 9.79 8.45
C PRO A 53 -19.56 9.63 9.19
N GLN A 54 -19.51 10.23 10.37
CA GLN A 54 -18.41 10.16 11.32
C GLN A 54 -18.87 9.37 12.54
N TYR A 55 -18.09 8.37 12.95
CA TYR A 55 -18.40 7.52 14.08
C TYR A 55 -17.42 7.76 15.20
N GLN A 56 -17.92 8.22 16.34
CA GLN A 56 -17.12 8.43 17.53
C GLN A 56 -17.68 7.62 18.69
N PHE A 57 -16.83 6.77 19.26
CA PHE A 57 -17.19 5.90 20.37
C PHE A 57 -16.25 6.13 21.55
N TYR A 58 -16.84 6.06 22.73
CA TYR A 58 -16.15 6.19 24.01
C TYR A 58 -16.37 4.94 24.86
N SER A 59 -15.52 4.76 25.88
CA SER A 59 -15.78 3.82 26.97
C SER A 59 -15.87 2.36 26.54
N THR A 60 -15.21 1.99 25.45
CA THR A 60 -15.15 0.59 25.00
C THR A 60 -13.69 0.12 24.96
N LEU A 61 -13.43 -1.01 25.62
CA LEU A 61 -12.17 -1.72 25.56
C LEU A 61 -12.33 -2.94 24.66
N LEU A 62 -11.80 -2.83 23.45
CA LEU A 62 -11.85 -3.82 22.39
C LEU A 62 -10.70 -4.83 22.53
N GLU A 63 -10.99 -6.06 22.12
CA GLU A 63 -10.02 -7.14 22.03
C GLU A 63 -10.16 -7.96 20.74
N GLY A 64 -9.12 -8.70 20.40
CA GLY A 64 -9.12 -9.57 19.21
C GLY A 64 -8.86 -8.81 17.92
N GLU A 65 -9.43 -9.30 16.82
CA GLU A 65 -9.27 -8.69 15.49
C GLU A 65 -10.30 -7.59 15.26
N LEU A 66 -9.82 -6.42 14.79
CA LEU A 66 -10.67 -5.36 14.26
C LEU A 66 -10.52 -5.31 12.74
N ASP A 67 -11.55 -5.72 12.01
CA ASP A 67 -11.60 -5.71 10.55
C ASP A 67 -12.41 -4.52 10.04
N LEU A 68 -11.72 -3.59 9.37
CA LEU A 68 -12.28 -2.38 8.81
C LEU A 68 -12.33 -2.41 7.27
N ASN A 69 -12.16 -3.58 6.64
CA ASN A 69 -12.12 -3.68 5.18
C ASN A 69 -13.43 -3.27 4.47
N ASP A 70 -14.56 -3.24 5.18
CA ASP A 70 -15.83 -2.72 4.65
C ASP A 70 -15.90 -1.18 4.64
N PHE A 71 -14.94 -0.50 5.25
CA PHE A 71 -14.88 0.97 5.38
C PHE A 71 -14.08 1.59 4.23
N ILE A 72 -14.48 1.30 2.98
CA ILE A 72 -13.74 1.68 1.76
C ILE A 72 -13.50 3.19 1.59
N ASN A 73 -14.31 4.03 2.25
CA ASN A 73 -14.21 5.48 2.21
C ASN A 73 -13.57 6.10 3.47
N LEU A 74 -13.03 5.28 4.37
CA LEU A 74 -12.41 5.75 5.61
C LEU A 74 -11.19 6.60 5.32
N GLN A 75 -11.17 7.83 5.83
CA GLN A 75 -10.07 8.80 5.68
C GLN A 75 -9.28 8.97 6.98
N CYS A 76 -9.99 8.86 8.11
CA CYS A 76 -9.45 9.06 9.44
C CYS A 76 -9.78 7.87 10.34
N LEU A 77 -8.74 7.26 10.93
CA LEU A 77 -8.86 6.23 11.94
C LEU A 77 -8.07 6.64 13.19
N TYR A 78 -8.79 6.83 14.29
CA TYR A 78 -8.22 7.15 15.58
C TYR A 78 -8.57 6.06 16.59
N ILE A 79 -7.57 5.26 16.99
CA ILE A 79 -7.71 4.26 18.04
C ILE A 79 -6.81 4.69 19.18
N THR A 80 -7.39 5.04 20.32
CA THR A 80 -6.60 5.53 21.45
C THR A 80 -6.61 4.57 22.63
N GLN A 81 -5.48 4.58 23.34
CA GLN A 81 -5.20 3.89 24.59
C GLN A 81 -5.15 2.36 24.43
N GLN A 82 -4.75 1.64 25.49
CA GLN A 82 -4.42 0.20 25.55
C GLN A 82 -5.55 -0.77 25.13
N GLN A 83 -6.04 -0.67 23.89
CA GLN A 83 -6.88 -1.69 23.28
C GLN A 83 -6.06 -2.98 23.20
N LYS A 84 -6.69 -4.12 23.51
CA LYS A 84 -6.02 -5.44 23.40
C LYS A 84 -6.31 -6.08 22.06
N LEU A 85 -6.22 -5.27 21.01
CA LEU A 85 -6.33 -5.78 19.65
C LEU A 85 -5.15 -6.73 19.38
N THR A 86 -5.42 -7.80 18.66
CA THR A 86 -4.38 -8.74 18.19
C THR A 86 -4.08 -8.53 16.71
N SER A 87 -4.99 -7.89 15.98
CA SER A 87 -4.91 -7.65 14.54
C SER A 87 -5.79 -6.45 14.18
N LEU A 88 -5.34 -5.65 13.22
CA LEU A 88 -6.09 -4.57 12.58
C LEU A 88 -6.01 -4.79 11.08
N LYS A 89 -7.16 -5.00 10.43
CA LYS A 89 -7.24 -5.14 8.98
C LYS A 89 -7.81 -3.87 8.37
N ILE A 90 -7.00 -3.19 7.59
CA ILE A 90 -7.32 -1.93 6.90
C ILE A 90 -6.92 -1.99 5.42
N ASP A 91 -6.72 -3.18 4.88
CA ASP A 91 -6.19 -3.44 3.54
C ASP A 91 -7.03 -2.78 2.43
N LYS A 92 -8.35 -2.67 2.64
CA LYS A 92 -9.29 -2.04 1.70
C LYS A 92 -9.62 -0.58 2.03
N CYS A 93 -9.01 0.01 3.06
CA CYS A 93 -9.22 1.42 3.44
C CYS A 93 -8.35 2.36 2.58
N ASN A 94 -8.50 2.33 1.26
CA ASN A 94 -7.60 3.01 0.31
C ASN A 94 -7.59 4.54 0.45
N LYS A 95 -8.59 5.13 1.10
CA LYS A 95 -8.69 6.58 1.34
C LYS A 95 -8.09 7.01 2.69
N LEU A 96 -7.53 6.08 3.46
CA LEU A 96 -7.05 6.36 4.82
C LEU A 96 -5.79 7.22 4.76
N THR A 97 -5.96 8.51 5.08
CA THR A 97 -4.87 9.49 5.11
C THR A 97 -4.35 9.76 6.52
N ASN A 98 -5.18 9.51 7.53
CA ASN A 98 -4.83 9.80 8.93
C ASN A 98 -5.05 8.56 9.78
N LEU A 99 -3.96 7.91 10.18
CA LEU A 99 -3.96 6.77 11.06
C LEU A 99 -3.24 7.13 12.36
N GLN A 100 -3.97 7.14 13.46
CA GLN A 100 -3.39 7.31 14.79
C GLN A 100 -3.81 6.16 15.69
N ILE A 101 -2.82 5.39 16.13
CA ILE A 101 -3.00 4.31 17.10
C ILE A 101 -2.09 4.59 18.29
N ASN A 102 -2.67 4.96 19.43
CA ASN A 102 -1.91 5.24 20.66
C ASN A 102 -1.95 4.04 21.61
N ASP A 103 -0.83 3.75 22.27
CA ASP A 103 -0.69 2.76 23.36
C ASP A 103 -1.17 1.33 23.04
N THR A 104 -1.25 0.96 21.77
CA THR A 104 -1.58 -0.40 21.32
C THR A 104 -0.28 -1.17 21.06
N PRO A 105 -0.17 -2.47 21.42
CA PRO A 105 1.06 -3.23 21.19
C PRO A 105 1.52 -3.16 19.72
N VAL A 106 2.80 -2.86 19.52
CA VAL A 106 3.47 -2.61 18.23
C VAL A 106 3.27 -3.76 17.21
N SER A 107 2.91 -4.96 17.67
CA SER A 107 2.64 -6.15 16.86
C SER A 107 1.48 -6.02 15.86
N ILE A 108 0.67 -4.95 15.95
CA ILE A 108 -0.48 -4.74 15.05
C ILE A 108 -0.10 -3.93 13.81
N LEU A 109 0.74 -2.91 13.98
CA LEU A 109 1.28 -2.09 12.87
C LEU A 109 2.33 -2.86 12.04
N SER A 110 2.83 -3.96 12.58
CA SER A 110 3.98 -4.64 12.03
C SER A 110 3.69 -5.45 10.76
N LYS A 111 2.46 -5.89 10.43
CA LYS A 111 2.30 -6.81 9.28
C LYS A 111 2.69 -6.20 7.92
N GLN A 112 2.38 -4.93 7.66
CA GLN A 112 2.74 -4.27 6.40
C GLN A 112 4.20 -3.76 6.40
N LEU A 113 4.70 -3.30 7.54
CA LEU A 113 6.11 -2.90 7.70
C LEU A 113 7.08 -4.08 7.76
N VAL A 114 6.62 -5.24 8.24
CA VAL A 114 7.41 -6.49 8.31
C VAL A 114 7.58 -7.08 6.93
N THR A 115 6.56 -7.04 6.06
CA THR A 115 6.71 -7.54 4.68
C THR A 115 7.71 -6.72 3.86
N GLU A 116 7.72 -5.40 4.01
CA GLU A 116 8.73 -4.54 3.36
C GLU A 116 10.15 -4.76 3.94
N ARG A 117 10.26 -4.90 5.27
CA ARG A 117 11.53 -5.14 5.95
C ARG A 117 12.13 -6.50 5.61
N ASP A 118 11.31 -7.55 5.59
CA ASP A 118 11.74 -8.90 5.27
C ASP A 118 12.17 -9.01 3.80
N ARG A 119 11.47 -8.31 2.89
CA ARG A 119 11.88 -8.21 1.48
C ARG A 119 13.23 -7.50 1.33
N SER A 120 13.40 -6.34 1.97
CA SER A 120 14.67 -5.61 1.90
C SER A 120 15.82 -6.46 2.45
N LYS A 121 15.58 -7.21 3.53
CA LYS A 121 16.55 -8.15 4.09
C LYS A 121 16.91 -9.27 3.11
N ASP A 122 15.92 -9.88 2.46
CA ASP A 122 16.13 -10.93 1.44
C ASP A 122 16.94 -10.40 0.25
N GLN A 123 16.64 -9.20 -0.23
CA GLN A 123 17.39 -8.56 -1.33
C GLN A 123 18.85 -8.30 -0.95
N VAL A 124 19.08 -7.77 0.25
CA VAL A 124 20.45 -7.55 0.77
C VAL A 124 21.19 -8.88 0.93
N GLU A 125 20.52 -9.94 1.38
CA GLU A 125 21.10 -11.26 1.51
C GLU A 125 21.46 -11.88 0.15
N LYS A 126 20.57 -11.78 -0.85
CA LYS A 126 20.83 -12.17 -2.24
C LYS A 126 22.06 -11.45 -2.80
N LEU A 127 22.12 -10.12 -2.68
CA LEU A 127 23.27 -9.30 -3.09
C LEU A 127 24.57 -9.73 -2.38
N THR A 128 24.50 -9.91 -1.07
CA THR A 128 25.65 -10.31 -0.25
C THR A 128 26.17 -11.67 -0.69
N ASN A 129 25.27 -12.62 -0.99
CA ASN A 129 25.65 -13.95 -1.47
C ASN A 129 26.26 -13.89 -2.87
N ILE A 130 25.75 -13.05 -3.76
CA ILE A 130 26.36 -12.81 -5.08
C ILE A 130 27.78 -12.26 -4.90
N ILE A 131 27.96 -11.20 -4.12
CA ILE A 131 29.28 -10.61 -3.86
C ILE A 131 30.25 -11.64 -3.24
N ARG A 132 29.78 -12.46 -2.30
CA ARG A 132 30.61 -13.44 -1.58
C ARG A 132 31.02 -14.65 -2.45
N ASN A 133 30.17 -15.06 -3.39
CA ASN A 133 30.38 -16.27 -4.19
C ASN A 133 31.11 -16.01 -5.51
N VAL A 134 31.32 -14.75 -5.90
CA VAL A 134 32.00 -14.37 -7.13
C VAL A 134 33.52 -14.57 -6.96
N LYS A 135 34.02 -15.74 -7.39
CA LYS A 135 35.46 -15.96 -7.62
C LYS A 135 35.86 -15.32 -8.96
N GLY A 136 36.33 -14.08 -8.89
CA GLY A 136 36.62 -13.24 -10.06
C GLY A 136 35.42 -12.36 -10.37
N PHE A 137 35.55 -11.05 -10.10
CA PHE A 137 34.49 -10.06 -10.27
C PHE A 137 34.01 -10.00 -11.72
N SER A 138 32.91 -10.70 -12.03
CA SER A 138 32.22 -10.53 -13.29
C SER A 138 31.22 -9.37 -13.20
N LEU A 139 31.48 -8.32 -13.95
CA LEU A 139 30.56 -7.18 -14.05
C LEU A 139 29.20 -7.60 -14.63
N SER A 140 29.17 -8.62 -15.50
CA SER A 140 27.93 -9.15 -16.08
C SER A 140 27.05 -9.83 -15.03
N ASP A 141 27.63 -10.57 -14.08
CA ASP A 141 26.88 -11.20 -12.97
C ASP A 141 26.26 -10.17 -12.03
N ILE A 142 26.99 -9.11 -11.70
CA ILE A 142 26.48 -8.03 -10.83
C ILE A 142 25.32 -7.29 -11.51
N LYS A 143 25.45 -6.97 -12.80
CA LYS A 143 24.37 -6.33 -13.55
C LYS A 143 23.15 -7.24 -13.69
N LEU A 144 23.35 -8.54 -13.90
CA LEU A 144 22.25 -9.51 -13.96
C LEU A 144 21.48 -9.55 -12.64
N ALA A 145 22.20 -9.61 -11.52
CA ALA A 145 21.62 -9.60 -10.19
C ALA A 145 20.83 -8.31 -9.94
N THR A 146 21.42 -7.16 -10.28
CA THR A 146 20.79 -5.85 -10.13
C THR A 146 19.50 -5.77 -10.95
N LYS A 147 19.53 -6.21 -12.21
CA LYS A 147 18.34 -6.26 -13.07
C LYS A 147 17.22 -7.09 -12.45
N LYS A 148 17.52 -8.30 -11.98
CA LYS A 148 16.53 -9.18 -11.34
C LYS A 148 15.90 -8.56 -10.10
N MET A 149 16.68 -7.87 -9.27
CA MET A 149 16.13 -7.19 -8.09
C MET A 149 15.20 -6.04 -8.48
N GLU A 150 15.54 -5.26 -9.52
CA GLU A 150 14.68 -4.19 -10.01
C GLU A 150 13.38 -4.75 -10.62
N GLU A 151 13.44 -5.88 -11.33
CA GLU A 151 12.27 -6.61 -11.82
C GLU A 151 11.36 -7.06 -10.64
N GLU A 152 11.92 -7.72 -9.62
CA GLU A 152 11.18 -8.14 -8.41
C GLU A 152 10.56 -6.94 -7.67
N ASN A 153 11.29 -5.82 -7.58
CA ASN A 153 10.78 -4.60 -6.95
C ASN A 153 9.63 -3.99 -7.75
N LEU A 154 9.76 -3.93 -9.07
CA LEU A 154 8.73 -3.39 -9.95
C LEU A 154 7.46 -4.26 -9.89
N GLU A 155 7.59 -5.59 -9.95
CA GLU A 155 6.47 -6.52 -9.81
C GLU A 155 5.70 -6.29 -8.50
N TYR A 156 6.42 -6.16 -7.39
CA TYR A 156 5.79 -5.87 -6.10
C TYR A 156 5.04 -4.53 -6.10
N GLN A 157 5.65 -3.48 -6.68
CA GLN A 157 5.00 -2.17 -6.77
C GLN A 157 3.74 -2.23 -7.63
N ILE A 158 3.79 -2.95 -8.75
CA ILE A 158 2.63 -3.18 -9.60
C ILE A 158 1.52 -3.89 -8.82
N ILE A 159 1.83 -4.94 -8.06
CA ILE A 159 0.82 -5.64 -7.24
C ILE A 159 0.19 -4.69 -6.21
N ASN A 160 1.01 -3.91 -5.50
CA ASN A 160 0.51 -2.95 -4.51
C ASN A 160 -0.38 -1.88 -5.14
N ILE A 161 -0.04 -1.41 -6.34
CA ILE A 161 -0.85 -0.46 -7.10
C ILE A 161 -2.14 -1.10 -7.61
N LYS A 162 -2.08 -2.30 -8.20
CA LYS A 162 -3.26 -3.03 -8.69
C LYS A 162 -4.31 -3.22 -7.60
N ASN A 163 -3.89 -3.56 -6.38
CA ASN A 163 -4.78 -3.73 -5.23
C ASN A 163 -5.55 -2.45 -4.85
N LYS A 164 -5.10 -1.28 -5.31
CA LYS A 164 -5.74 0.02 -5.06
C LYS A 164 -6.63 0.49 -6.22
N LEU A 165 -6.53 -0.17 -7.38
CA LEU A 165 -7.23 0.19 -8.61
C LEU A 165 -8.55 -0.58 -8.77
N THR A 166 -9.47 0.01 -9.55
CA THR A 166 -10.63 -0.72 -10.07
C THR A 166 -10.20 -1.80 -11.09
N GLU A 167 -11.08 -2.73 -11.45
CA GLU A 167 -10.78 -3.74 -12.50
C GLU A 167 -10.39 -3.07 -13.83
N ASP A 168 -11.13 -2.03 -14.24
CA ASP A 168 -10.79 -1.22 -15.41
C ASP A 168 -9.43 -0.53 -15.24
N GLY A 169 -9.17 0.03 -14.06
CA GLY A 169 -7.89 0.65 -13.71
C GLY A 169 -6.73 -0.34 -13.81
N GLN A 170 -6.91 -1.58 -13.35
CA GLN A 170 -5.90 -2.64 -13.45
C GLN A 170 -5.61 -2.99 -14.91
N LEU A 171 -6.65 -3.12 -15.74
CA LEU A 171 -6.50 -3.36 -17.17
C LEU A 171 -5.76 -2.20 -17.86
N TRP A 172 -6.11 -0.95 -17.54
CA TRP A 172 -5.39 0.21 -18.05
C TRP A 172 -3.93 0.21 -17.63
N LEU A 173 -3.63 -0.18 -16.38
CA LEU A 173 -2.26 -0.29 -15.90
C LEU A 173 -1.47 -1.34 -16.69
N GLU A 174 -2.01 -2.53 -16.91
CA GLU A 174 -1.36 -3.57 -17.73
C GLU A 174 -1.08 -3.06 -19.15
N THR A 175 -2.09 -2.44 -19.78
CA THR A 175 -1.96 -1.86 -21.12
C THR A 175 -0.90 -0.75 -21.16
N LEU A 176 -0.77 0.05 -20.08
CA LEU A 176 0.25 1.10 -19.96
C LEU A 176 1.66 0.49 -19.99
N LEU A 177 1.89 -0.56 -19.20
CA LEU A 177 3.18 -1.22 -19.06
C LEU A 177 3.58 -1.90 -20.38
N GLU A 178 2.64 -2.58 -21.05
CA GLU A 178 2.86 -3.18 -22.37
C GLU A 178 3.19 -2.12 -23.43
N ALA A 179 2.44 -1.02 -23.46
CA ALA A 179 2.71 0.07 -24.40
C ALA A 179 4.09 0.69 -24.15
N GLN A 180 4.53 0.83 -22.90
CA GLN A 180 5.87 1.32 -22.58
C GLN A 180 6.95 0.35 -23.07
N GLN A 181 6.75 -0.95 -22.87
CA GLN A 181 7.70 -1.97 -23.33
C GLN A 181 7.85 -1.96 -24.86
N GLU A 182 6.74 -1.84 -25.58
CA GLU A 182 6.72 -1.74 -27.04
C GLU A 182 7.42 -0.46 -27.55
N VAL A 183 7.26 0.66 -26.84
CA VAL A 183 7.99 1.90 -27.15
C VAL A 183 9.50 1.70 -26.97
N LEU A 184 9.92 1.01 -25.93
CA LEU A 184 11.35 0.79 -25.66
C LEU A 184 12.00 -0.19 -26.64
N GLN A 185 11.27 -1.19 -27.10
CA GLN A 185 11.79 -2.20 -28.01
C GLN A 185 11.81 -1.74 -29.47
N ASN A 186 10.73 -1.11 -29.93
CA ASN A 186 10.48 -0.92 -31.36
C ASN A 186 10.39 0.55 -31.78
N ASP A 187 10.53 1.48 -30.84
CA ASP A 187 10.27 2.92 -31.02
C ASP A 187 8.95 3.23 -31.76
N ASN A 188 7.91 2.48 -31.39
CA ASN A 188 6.68 2.44 -32.14
C ASN A 188 5.81 3.71 -31.89
N ALA A 189 5.59 4.51 -32.94
CA ALA A 189 4.79 5.74 -32.85
C ALA A 189 3.33 5.49 -32.42
N PHE A 190 2.74 4.35 -32.80
CA PHE A 190 1.42 3.96 -32.33
C PHE A 190 1.43 3.65 -30.84
N ALA A 191 2.43 2.90 -30.36
CA ALA A 191 2.58 2.58 -28.94
C ALA A 191 2.77 3.86 -28.10
N ARG A 192 3.58 4.83 -28.56
CA ARG A 192 3.70 6.15 -27.91
C ARG A 192 2.35 6.86 -27.79
N LYS A 193 1.54 6.83 -28.85
CA LYS A 193 0.20 7.43 -28.85
C LYS A 193 -0.76 6.70 -27.90
N GLN A 194 -0.67 5.38 -27.79
CA GLN A 194 -1.46 4.60 -26.83
C GLN A 194 -1.04 4.90 -25.40
N LEU A 195 0.26 4.90 -25.11
CA LEU A 195 0.82 5.24 -23.81
C LEU A 195 0.27 6.57 -23.30
N GLU A 196 0.31 7.64 -24.11
CA GLU A 196 -0.21 8.95 -23.71
C GLU A 196 -1.73 8.98 -23.48
N LYS A 197 -2.50 8.19 -24.22
CA LYS A 197 -3.94 8.06 -23.96
C LYS A 197 -4.22 7.34 -22.64
N ILE A 198 -3.48 6.27 -22.37
CA ILE A 198 -3.66 5.45 -21.18
C ILE A 198 -3.23 6.22 -19.93
N LYS A 199 -2.10 6.95 -19.98
CA LYS A 199 -1.69 7.88 -18.91
C LYS A 199 -2.83 8.80 -18.49
N LYS A 200 -3.48 9.45 -19.47
CA LYS A 200 -4.61 10.36 -19.20
C LYS A 200 -5.81 9.67 -18.57
N ARG A 201 -6.08 8.41 -18.90
CA ARG A 201 -7.16 7.62 -18.30
C ARG A 201 -6.84 7.21 -16.87
N LEU A 202 -5.63 6.67 -16.66
CA LEU A 202 -5.13 6.29 -15.34
C LEU A 202 -4.97 7.46 -14.38
N SER A 203 -4.79 8.68 -14.89
CA SER A 203 -4.67 9.90 -14.07
C SER A 203 -5.88 10.15 -13.16
N ASN A 204 -7.02 9.49 -13.42
CA ASN A 204 -8.20 9.57 -12.57
C ASN A 204 -8.11 8.68 -11.31
N GLU A 205 -7.25 7.66 -11.33
CA GLU A 205 -7.09 6.66 -10.26
C GLU A 205 -5.66 6.63 -9.68
N LEU A 206 -4.66 7.11 -10.43
CA LEU A 206 -3.26 7.21 -10.02
C LEU A 206 -2.74 8.63 -10.19
N THR A 207 -1.83 9.00 -9.30
CA THR A 207 -1.10 10.26 -9.42
C THR A 207 -0.12 10.22 -10.58
N ALA A 208 0.18 11.37 -11.15
CA ALA A 208 1.17 11.49 -12.21
C ALA A 208 2.55 11.01 -11.74
N GLU A 209 2.91 11.25 -10.47
CA GLU A 209 4.16 10.77 -9.90
C GLU A 209 4.24 9.24 -9.90
N ASN A 210 3.18 8.53 -9.48
CA ASN A 210 3.18 7.06 -9.46
C ASN A 210 3.31 6.48 -10.88
N ILE A 211 2.61 7.09 -11.85
CA ILE A 211 2.70 6.69 -13.25
C ILE A 211 4.13 6.89 -13.76
N GLN A 212 4.74 8.05 -13.48
CA GLN A 212 6.08 8.37 -13.93
C GLN A 212 7.15 7.49 -13.25
N GLU A 213 6.99 7.17 -11.97
CA GLU A 213 7.87 6.25 -11.24
C GLU A 213 7.88 4.86 -11.86
N LEU A 214 6.70 4.28 -12.15
CA LEU A 214 6.60 2.97 -12.79
C LEU A 214 7.26 2.94 -14.16
N LEU A 215 6.96 3.94 -14.99
CA LEU A 215 7.52 4.03 -16.34
C LEU A 215 9.03 4.25 -16.30
N GLY A 216 9.52 5.05 -15.36
CA GLY A 216 10.95 5.27 -15.13
C GLY A 216 11.68 3.96 -14.81
N LYS A 217 11.12 3.14 -13.92
CA LYS A 217 11.73 1.84 -13.57
C LYS A 217 11.79 0.86 -14.73
N ILE A 218 10.78 0.84 -15.59
CA ILE A 218 10.83 0.01 -16.82
C ILE A 218 11.99 0.48 -17.71
N VAL A 219 12.19 1.79 -17.86
CA VAL A 219 13.32 2.34 -18.63
C VAL A 219 14.65 1.89 -18.02
N GLU A 220 14.82 2.01 -16.70
CA GLU A 220 16.04 1.59 -15.99
C GLU A 220 16.34 0.09 -16.18
N ILE A 221 15.32 -0.77 -16.04
CA ILE A 221 15.45 -2.23 -16.27
C ILE A 221 15.87 -2.52 -17.72
N ASN A 222 15.27 -1.83 -18.69
CA ASN A 222 15.60 -2.00 -20.09
C ASN A 222 17.02 -1.51 -20.42
N GLU A 223 17.47 -0.41 -19.80
CA GLU A 223 18.85 0.05 -19.92
C GLU A 223 19.84 -0.97 -19.34
N LEU A 224 19.54 -1.58 -18.19
CA LEU A 224 20.34 -2.67 -17.62
C LEU A 224 20.40 -3.87 -18.58
N GLU A 225 19.30 -4.21 -19.24
CA GLU A 225 19.26 -5.28 -20.24
C GLU A 225 20.18 -5.02 -21.44
N VAL A 226 20.10 -3.81 -22.00
CA VAL A 226 20.97 -3.40 -23.12
C VAL A 226 22.44 -3.44 -22.70
N GLN A 227 22.77 -2.91 -21.53
CA GLN A 227 24.13 -2.94 -21.01
C GLN A 227 24.65 -4.37 -20.80
N LEU A 228 23.80 -5.27 -20.31
CA LEU A 228 24.13 -6.68 -20.11
C LEU A 228 24.39 -7.41 -21.43
N ASN A 229 23.57 -7.14 -22.45
CA ASN A 229 23.75 -7.71 -23.78
C ASN A 229 25.08 -7.22 -24.41
N ASN A 230 25.41 -5.95 -24.25
CA ASN A 230 26.69 -5.40 -24.74
C ASN A 230 27.91 -6.03 -24.05
N LEU A 231 27.84 -6.24 -22.73
CA LEU A 231 28.92 -6.91 -21.99
C LEU A 231 29.13 -8.35 -22.48
N LYS A 232 28.06 -9.12 -22.66
CA LYS A 232 28.15 -10.49 -23.19
C LYS A 232 28.80 -10.55 -24.57
N ILE A 233 28.49 -9.58 -25.45
CA ILE A 233 29.14 -9.49 -26.77
C ILE A 233 30.64 -9.24 -26.62
N GLN A 234 31.05 -8.35 -25.71
CA GLN A 234 32.46 -8.04 -25.47
C GLN A 234 33.22 -9.23 -24.87
N GLU A 235 32.64 -9.92 -23.88
CA GLU A 235 33.21 -11.12 -23.27
C GLU A 235 33.42 -12.23 -24.30
N ASN A 236 32.46 -12.42 -25.22
CA ASN A 236 32.56 -13.40 -26.31
C ASN A 236 33.59 -13.02 -27.39
N GLN A 237 34.01 -11.76 -27.49
CA GLN A 237 35.04 -11.31 -28.44
C GLN A 237 36.47 -11.41 -27.88
N GLN A 238 36.61 -11.60 -26.57
CA GLN A 238 37.90 -11.69 -25.88
C GLN A 238 38.37 -13.14 -25.64
N HIS A 239 37.54 -14.12 -26.00
CA HIS A 239 37.81 -15.56 -25.97
C HIS A 239 37.93 -16.14 -27.38
#